data_AF-A0A3C1XYJ9-F1
#
_entry.id   AF-A0A3C1XYJ9-F1
#
_cell.length_a   1.000
_cell.length_b   1.000
_cell.length_c   1.000
_cell.angle_alpha   90.00
_cell.angle_beta   90.00
_cell.angle_gamma   90.00
#
_symmetry.space_group_name_H-M   'P 1'
#
loop_
_entity.id
_entity.type
_entity.pdbx_description
1 polymer ?
#
loop_
_entity_poly.entity_id
_entity_poly.type
_entity_poly.pdbx_seq_one_letter_code
_entity_poly.pdbx_strand_id
1 'polypeptide(L)'
;MTIKNTETRFGGLVIALHWLMLIVLVLVYACMELRGLATKGTDLYNNVKALHFSLGLCVIGLVALRLAIRVAAGAAPAVRPPMPTWQEVLARLMHYALYAFMIATPILGWLTLSASGKAIPFFGLEVPALVGA
;
A
#
# COMPACT_ATOMS: atom_id res chain seq x y z
N MET A 1 -16.24 -4.78 -14.91
CA MET A 1 -16.56 -4.12 -13.61
C MET A 1 -16.87 -2.64 -13.87
N THR A 2 -17.89 -2.08 -13.23
CA THR A 2 -18.24 -0.66 -13.37
C THR A 2 -17.20 0.22 -12.68
N ILE A 3 -16.65 1.21 -13.39
CA ILE A 3 -15.66 2.16 -12.87
C ILE A 3 -16.34 3.32 -12.15
N LYS A 4 -17.47 3.83 -12.69
CA LYS A 4 -18.19 4.98 -12.15
C LYS A 4 -18.92 4.65 -10.84
N ASN A 5 -18.93 5.62 -9.93
CA ASN A 5 -19.77 5.58 -8.73
C ASN A 5 -21.22 5.91 -9.06
N THR A 6 -22.14 5.45 -8.22
CA THR A 6 -23.54 5.89 -8.18
C THR A 6 -23.75 6.79 -6.95
N GLU A 7 -24.94 7.37 -6.80
CA GLU A 7 -25.25 8.19 -5.63
C GLU A 7 -25.15 7.43 -4.30
N THR A 8 -25.36 6.12 -4.34
CA THR A 8 -25.45 5.26 -3.15
C THR A 8 -24.34 4.24 -3.04
N ARG A 9 -23.51 4.04 -4.09
CA ARG A 9 -22.50 2.97 -4.10
C ARG A 9 -21.26 3.32 -4.89
N PHE A 10 -20.12 2.85 -4.39
CA PHE A 10 -18.86 2.90 -5.13
C PHE A 10 -18.87 1.95 -6.34
N GLY A 11 -18.14 2.35 -7.38
CA GLY A 11 -17.86 1.51 -8.54
C GLY A 11 -17.17 0.22 -8.11
N GLY A 12 -17.45 -0.89 -8.81
CA GLY A 12 -16.89 -2.20 -8.49
C GLY A 12 -15.36 -2.22 -8.50
N LEU A 13 -14.73 -1.47 -9.40
CA LEU A 13 -13.26 -1.38 -9.47
C LEU A 13 -12.66 -0.64 -8.27
N VAL A 14 -13.33 0.40 -7.75
CA VAL A 14 -12.90 1.12 -6.55
C VAL A 14 -12.91 0.19 -5.33
N ILE A 15 -13.98 -0.61 -5.19
CA ILE A 15 -14.12 -1.59 -4.11
C ILE A 15 -13.08 -2.70 -4.24
N ALA A 16 -12.89 -3.25 -5.45
CA ALA A 16 -11.90 -4.30 -5.69
C ALA A 16 -10.48 -3.84 -5.35
N LEU A 17 -10.08 -2.64 -5.78
CA LEU A 17 -8.78 -2.07 -5.43
C LEU A 17 -8.64 -1.83 -3.93
N HIS A 18 -9.70 -1.42 -3.24
CA HIS A 18 -9.64 -1.26 -1.78
C HIS A 18 -9.34 -2.59 -1.06
N TRP A 19 -10.02 -3.68 -1.43
CA TRP A 19 -9.77 -5.00 -0.85
C TRP A 19 -8.41 -5.58 -1.26
N LEU A 20 -7.98 -5.34 -2.50
CA LEU A 20 -6.64 -5.71 -2.94
C LEU A 20 -5.56 -5.02 -2.10
N MET A 21 -5.71 -3.73 -1.80
CA MET A 21 -4.81 -3.01 -0.91
C MET A 21 -4.74 -3.68 0.46
N LEU A 22 -5.89 -4.04 1.05
CA LEU A 22 -5.93 -4.72 2.34
C LEU A 22 -5.14 -6.03 2.30
N ILE A 23 -5.39 -6.87 1.29
CA ILE A 23 -4.70 -8.17 1.13
C ILE A 23 -3.19 -7.96 1.03
N VAL A 24 -2.73 -7.04 0.17
CA VAL A 24 -1.30 -6.77 -0.01
C VAL A 24 -0.69 -6.25 1.29
N LEU A 25 -1.35 -5.35 2.02
CA LEU A 25 -0.86 -4.85 3.31
C LEU A 25 -0.77 -5.97 4.36
N VAL A 26 -1.78 -6.84 4.45
CA VAL A 26 -1.73 -8.01 5.34
C VAL A 26 -0.55 -8.91 4.99
N LEU A 27 -0.28 -9.17 3.72
CA LEU A 27 0.86 -9.97 3.29
C LEU A 27 2.20 -9.28 3.62
N VAL A 28 2.32 -7.97 3.42
CA VAL A 28 3.51 -7.18 3.78
C VAL A 28 3.82 -7.31 5.27
N TYR A 29 2.81 -7.17 6.13
CA TYR A 29 2.96 -7.33 7.58
C TYR A 29 3.26 -8.79 7.95
N ALA A 30 2.50 -9.74 7.42
CA ALA A 30 2.68 -11.17 7.70
C ALA A 30 4.10 -11.64 7.35
N CYS A 31 4.71 -11.12 6.27
CA CYS A 31 6.09 -11.43 5.95
C CYS A 31 7.03 -11.10 7.12
N MET A 32 6.90 -9.93 7.74
CA MET A 32 7.82 -9.54 8.82
C MET A 32 7.48 -10.16 10.17
N GLU A 33 6.19 -10.31 10.48
CA GLU A 33 5.73 -10.97 11.71
C GLU A 33 6.11 -12.45 11.72
N LEU A 34 5.88 -13.16 10.61
CA LEU A 34 6.14 -14.61 10.52
C LEU A 34 7.60 -14.93 10.23
N ARG A 35 8.42 -13.95 9.80
CA ARG A 35 9.85 -14.17 9.53
C ARG A 35 10.61 -14.67 10.76
N GLY A 36 10.17 -14.32 11.97
CA GLY A 36 10.78 -14.81 13.22
C GLY A 36 10.65 -16.32 13.42
N LEU A 37 9.71 -16.97 12.73
CA LEU A 37 9.54 -18.42 12.77
C LEU A 37 10.62 -19.16 11.96
N ALA A 38 11.30 -18.46 11.06
CA ALA A 38 12.40 -19.01 10.27
C ALA A 38 13.75 -18.75 10.96
N THR A 39 14.61 -19.76 10.97
CA THR A 39 15.98 -19.61 11.49
C THR A 39 16.76 -18.59 10.67
N LYS A 40 17.44 -17.66 11.35
CA LYS A 40 18.27 -16.63 10.71
C LYS A 40 19.31 -17.28 9.79
N GLY A 41 19.44 -16.74 8.58
CA GLY A 41 20.40 -17.21 7.58
C GLY A 41 19.86 -18.29 6.63
N THR A 42 18.67 -18.84 6.89
CA THR A 42 18.01 -19.76 5.94
C THR A 42 17.45 -19.02 4.72
N ASP A 43 17.26 -19.74 3.62
CA ASP A 43 16.62 -19.21 2.42
C ASP A 43 15.22 -18.67 2.70
N LEU A 44 14.43 -19.38 3.52
CA LEU A 44 13.10 -18.92 3.92
C LEU A 44 13.14 -17.54 4.61
N TYR A 45 14.07 -17.34 5.54
CA TYR A 45 14.24 -16.08 6.26
C TYR A 45 14.61 -14.91 5.34
N ASN A 46 15.43 -15.17 4.31
CA ASN A 46 15.85 -14.18 3.33
C ASN A 46 14.76 -13.91 2.28
N ASN A 47 14.09 -14.96 1.79
CA ASN A 47 13.04 -14.87 0.77
C ASN A 47 11.81 -14.13 1.30
N VAL A 48 11.38 -14.42 2.54
CA VAL A 48 10.26 -13.69 3.15
C VAL A 48 10.59 -12.21 3.36
N LYS A 49 11.84 -11.90 3.71
CA LYS A 49 12.32 -10.51 3.77
C LYS A 49 12.31 -9.84 2.38
N ALA A 50 12.81 -10.52 1.35
CA ALA A 50 12.80 -9.99 -0.01
C ALA A 50 11.37 -9.78 -0.55
N LEU A 51 10.45 -10.69 -0.21
CA LEU A 51 9.04 -10.59 -0.55
C LEU A 51 8.38 -9.38 0.13
N HIS A 52 8.68 -9.12 1.41
CA HIS A 52 8.22 -7.90 2.10
C HIS A 52 8.60 -6.63 1.33
N PHE A 53 9.87 -6.49 0.93
CA PHE A 53 10.33 -5.33 0.17
C PHE A 53 9.65 -5.24 -1.21
N SER A 54 9.54 -6.36 -1.93
CA SER A 54 8.90 -6.40 -3.25
C SER A 54 7.42 -6.00 -3.17
N LEU A 55 6.69 -6.54 -2.20
CA LEU A 55 5.29 -6.17 -1.95
C LEU A 55 5.15 -4.72 -1.49
N GLY A 56 6.06 -4.21 -0.66
CA GLY A 56 6.09 -2.80 -0.27
C GLY A 56 6.25 -1.85 -1.46
N LEU A 57 7.09 -2.19 -2.44
CA LEU A 57 7.20 -1.43 -3.69
C LEU A 57 5.92 -1.51 -4.53
N CYS A 58 5.27 -2.66 -4.59
CA CYS A 58 3.96 -2.80 -5.25
C CYS A 58 2.89 -1.88 -4.62
N VAL A 59 2.92 -1.67 -3.29
CA VAL A 59 1.98 -0.77 -2.61
C VAL A 59 2.04 0.64 -3.21
N ILE A 60 3.22 1.16 -3.54
CA ILE A 60 3.37 2.50 -4.15
C ILE A 60 2.59 2.56 -5.48
N GLY A 61 2.84 1.60 -6.38
CA GLY A 61 2.16 1.52 -7.67
C GLY A 61 0.65 1.32 -7.54
N LEU A 62 0.22 0.46 -6.60
CA LEU A 62 -1.19 0.21 -6.33
C LEU A 62 -1.90 1.43 -5.73
N VAL A 63 -1.24 2.21 -4.87
CA VAL A 63 -1.80 3.47 -4.37
C VAL A 63 -1.98 4.47 -5.50
N ALA A 64 -1.00 4.61 -6.39
CA ALA A 64 -1.10 5.49 -7.55
C ALA A 64 -2.27 5.09 -8.46
N LEU A 65 -2.39 3.80 -8.77
CA LEU A 65 -3.53 3.25 -9.53
C LEU A 65 -4.86 3.49 -8.80
N ARG A 66 -4.91 3.25 -7.49
CA ARG A 66 -6.10 3.47 -6.66
C ARG A 66 -6.55 4.93 -6.70
N LEU A 67 -5.62 5.88 -6.61
CA LEU A 67 -5.92 7.31 -6.69
C LEU A 67 -6.42 7.70 -8.08
N ALA A 68 -5.77 7.21 -9.15
CA ALA A 68 -6.21 7.46 -10.52
C ALA A 68 -7.63 6.95 -10.78
N ILE A 69 -7.92 5.71 -10.37
CA ILE A 69 -9.27 5.13 -10.49
C ILE A 69 -10.27 5.85 -9.60
N ARG A 70 -9.88 6.27 -8.39
CA ARG A 70 -10.75 7.04 -7.50
C ARG A 70 -11.19 8.37 -8.11
N VAL A 71 -10.28 9.07 -8.78
CA VAL A 71 -10.57 10.32 -9.51
C VAL A 71 -11.45 10.03 -10.73
N ALA A 72 -11.12 9.01 -11.52
CA ALA A 72 -11.89 8.63 -12.71
C ALA A 72 -13.32 8.13 -12.40
N ALA A 73 -13.54 7.55 -11.21
CA ALA A 73 -14.84 7.05 -10.78
C ALA A 73 -15.87 8.15 -10.48
N GLY A 74 -15.43 9.41 -10.32
CA GLY A 74 -16.28 10.56 -9.99
C GLY A 74 -16.56 10.71 -8.50
N ALA A 75 -17.57 11.52 -8.17
CA ALA A 75 -17.92 11.88 -6.80
C ALA A 75 -18.12 10.66 -5.90
N ALA A 76 -17.77 10.79 -4.62
CA ALA A 76 -18.09 9.78 -3.61
C ALA A 76 -19.61 9.67 -3.44
N PRO A 77 -20.17 8.47 -3.24
CA PRO A 77 -21.53 8.32 -2.72
C PRO A 77 -21.68 9.11 -1.42
N ALA A 78 -22.80 9.82 -1.28
CA ALA A 78 -23.07 10.63 -0.09
C ALA A 78 -23.44 9.72 1.09
N VAL A 79 -22.90 10.02 2.27
CA VAL A 79 -23.31 9.34 3.52
C VAL A 79 -24.68 9.88 3.92
N ARG A 80 -25.66 9.00 4.13
CA ARG A 80 -27.00 9.34 4.59
C ARG A 80 -27.37 8.49 5.81
N PRO A 81 -27.85 9.08 6.93
CA PRO A 81 -28.04 10.53 7.15
C PRO A 81 -26.71 11.30 7.21
N PRO A 82 -26.72 12.64 7.01
CA PRO A 82 -25.52 13.46 7.10
C PRO A 82 -24.85 13.30 8.47
N MET A 83 -23.54 13.10 8.45
CA MET A 83 -22.76 12.98 9.68
C MET A 83 -22.35 14.34 10.25
N PRO A 84 -22.13 14.46 11.57
CA PRO A 84 -21.57 15.68 12.16
C PRO A 84 -20.24 16.05 11.52
N THR A 85 -20.02 17.35 11.30
CA THR A 85 -18.85 17.86 10.56
C THR A 85 -17.52 17.40 11.13
N TRP A 86 -17.42 17.24 12.45
CA TRP A 86 -16.20 16.75 13.11
C TRP A 86 -15.86 15.31 12.72
N GLN A 87 -16.86 14.43 12.55
CA GLN A 87 -16.65 13.05 12.10
C GLN A 87 -16.17 13.02 10.65
N GLU A 88 -16.74 13.89 9.81
CA GLU A 88 -16.37 13.98 8.40
C GLU A 88 -14.91 14.47 8.23
N VAL A 89 -14.51 15.47 9.04
CA VAL A 89 -13.12 15.97 9.08
C VAL A 89 -12.17 14.87 9.54
N LEU A 90 -12.47 14.18 10.65
CA LEU A 90 -11.62 13.09 11.15
C LEU A 90 -11.51 11.94 10.15
N ALA A 91 -12.60 11.57 9.47
CA ALA A 91 -12.58 10.55 8.44
C ALA A 91 -11.67 10.94 7.27
N ARG A 92 -11.71 12.20 6.82
CA ARG A 92 -10.79 12.70 5.78
C ARG A 92 -9.34 12.68 6.24
N LEU A 93 -9.06 13.17 7.45
CA LEU A 93 -7.71 13.15 8.02
C LEU A 93 -7.17 11.73 8.11
N MET A 94 -7.98 10.77 8.56
CA MET A 94 -7.58 9.36 8.61
C MET A 94 -7.30 8.80 7.22
N HIS A 95 -8.12 9.11 6.21
CA HIS A 95 -7.82 8.70 4.83
C HIS A 95 -6.48 9.27 4.35
N TYR A 96 -6.21 10.55 4.58
CA TYR A 96 -4.93 11.15 4.21
C TYR A 96 -3.75 10.54 4.97
N ALA A 97 -3.91 10.29 6.27
CA ALA A 97 -2.90 9.62 7.09
C ALA A 97 -2.59 8.22 6.56
N LEU A 98 -3.61 7.43 6.18
CA LEU A 98 -3.42 6.11 5.59
C LEU A 98 -2.73 6.19 4.22
N TYR A 99 -3.07 7.16 3.38
CA TYR A 99 -2.37 7.36 2.10
C TYR A 99 -0.90 7.74 2.31
N ALA A 100 -0.63 8.68 3.23
CA ALA A 100 0.73 9.06 3.58
C ALA A 100 1.50 7.85 4.11
N PHE A 101 0.90 7.05 5.00
CA PHE A 101 1.50 5.84 5.55
C PHE A 101 1.88 4.82 4.45
N MET A 102 0.94 4.51 3.55
CA MET A 102 1.16 3.54 2.47
C MET A 102 2.23 3.97 1.46
N ILE A 103 2.49 5.28 1.33
CA ILE A 103 3.52 5.82 0.42
C ILE A 103 4.85 5.97 1.15
N ALA A 104 4.84 6.64 2.30
CA ALA A 104 6.05 7.02 3.02
C ALA A 104 6.79 5.79 3.54
N THR A 105 6.09 4.78 4.08
CA THR A 105 6.77 3.62 4.68
C THR A 105 7.59 2.78 3.69
N PRO A 106 7.07 2.39 2.50
CA PRO A 106 7.92 1.69 1.53
C PRO A 106 9.02 2.58 0.94
N ILE A 107 8.82 3.89 0.79
CA ILE A 107 9.90 4.82 0.39
C ILE A 107 11.00 4.85 1.44
N LEU A 108 10.67 4.92 2.73
CA LEU A 108 11.65 4.88 3.81
C LEU A 108 12.41 3.55 3.84
N GLY A 109 11.73 2.43 3.57
CA GLY A 109 12.38 1.12 3.40
C GLY A 109 13.37 1.09 2.25
N TRP A 110 12.97 1.65 1.09
CA TRP A 110 13.83 1.77 -0.10
C TRP A 110 15.05 2.66 0.19
N LEU A 111 14.85 3.82 0.82
CA LEU A 111 15.94 4.71 1.23
C LEU A 111 16.90 4.03 2.20
N THR A 112 16.39 3.26 3.16
CA THR A 112 17.21 2.53 4.12
C THR A 112 18.12 1.50 3.44
N LEU A 113 17.60 0.75 2.46
CA LEU A 113 18.42 -0.18 1.68
C LEU A 113 19.44 0.56 0.81
N SER A 114 19.01 1.64 0.16
CA SER A 114 19.86 2.48 -0.71
C SER A 114 21.06 3.04 0.07
N ALA A 115 20.80 3.70 1.21
CA ALA A 115 21.84 4.26 2.07
C ALA A 115 22.74 3.21 2.74
N SER A 116 22.26 1.95 2.83
CA SER A 116 23.07 0.84 3.34
C SER A 116 23.94 0.18 2.26
N GLY A 117 23.91 0.67 1.01
CA GLY A 117 24.59 0.04 -0.12
C GLY A 117 24.06 -1.37 -0.45
N LYS A 118 22.81 -1.68 -0.04
CA LYS A 118 22.20 -2.99 -0.27
C LYS A 118 21.35 -2.96 -1.53
N ALA A 119 21.41 -4.05 -2.29
CA ALA A 119 20.48 -4.29 -3.38
C ALA A 119 19.03 -4.22 -2.90
N ILE A 120 18.17 -3.63 -3.72
CA ILE A 120 16.73 -3.50 -3.44
C ILE A 120 15.99 -4.57 -4.24
N PRO A 121 15.56 -5.66 -3.59
CA PRO A 121 14.98 -6.79 -4.28
C PRO A 121 13.56 -6.48 -4.77
N PHE A 122 13.27 -6.90 -6.00
CA PHE A 122 11.95 -6.80 -6.62
C PHE A 122 11.67 -8.05 -7.48
N PHE A 123 11.04 -9.07 -6.88
CA PHE A 123 10.68 -10.34 -7.54
C PHE A 123 11.81 -10.99 -8.36
N GLY A 124 13.02 -11.08 -7.77
CA GLY A 124 14.19 -11.67 -8.42
C GLY A 124 15.00 -10.69 -9.29
N LEU A 125 14.52 -9.45 -9.43
CA LEU A 125 15.25 -8.34 -10.02
C LEU A 125 15.77 -7.39 -8.92
N GLU A 126 16.62 -6.45 -9.32
CA GLU A 126 17.08 -5.36 -8.47
C GLU A 126 16.62 -4.03 -9.06
N VAL A 127 16.11 -3.15 -8.21
CA VAL A 127 15.75 -1.78 -8.62
C VAL A 127 16.85 -0.79 -8.21
N PRO A 128 17.01 0.33 -8.95
CA PRO A 128 18.03 1.33 -8.63
C PRO A 128 17.90 1.87 -7.21
N ALA A 129 19.04 2.19 -6.60
CA ALA A 129 19.08 2.92 -5.35
C ALA A 129 18.54 4.35 -5.56
N LEU A 130 17.79 4.87 -4.58
CA LEU A 130 17.30 6.25 -4.62
C LEU A 130 18.38 7.27 -4.27
N VAL A 131 19.37 6.83 -3.49
CA VAL A 131 20.50 7.64 -2.99
C VAL A 131 21.76 6.79 -3.01
N GLY A 132 22.91 7.45 -3.14
CA GLY A 132 24.22 6.80 -2.93
C GLY A 132 24.40 6.37 -1.48
N ALA A 133 25.29 5.38 -1.28
CA ALA A 133 25.76 4.96 0.03
C ALA A 133 26.80 5.94 0.58
#